data_AF-A0A382U682-F1
#
_entry.id   AF-A0A382U682-F1
#
_cell.length_a   1.000
_cell.length_b   1.000
_cell.length_c   1.000
_cell.angle_alpha   90.00
_cell.angle_beta   90.00
_cell.angle_gamma   90.00
#
_symmetry.space_group_name_H-M   'P 1'
#
loop_
_entity.id
_entity.type
_entity.pdbx_description
1 polymer ?
#
loop_
_entity_poly.entity_id
_entity_poly.type
_entity_poly.pdbx_seq_one_letter_code
_entity_poly.pdbx_strand_id
1 'polypeptide(L)'
;MKTTKNTVIKSFLLGALLTTANTWTVVYAQDSSAALEEIIVTAQKRQENLQTLGISVSAFDGDTLNALGARDIVELSKFVPNLQIGTESSD
;
A
#
# COMPACT_ATOMS: atom_id res chain seq x y z
N MET A 1 51.98 0.98 -28.66
CA MET A 1 50.68 0.39 -29.04
C MET A 1 49.66 0.82 -28.00
N LYS A 2 48.60 1.62 -28.27
CA LYS A 2 47.75 1.79 -29.47
C LYS A 2 47.17 0.44 -29.94
N THR A 3 45.85 0.22 -30.03
CA THR A 3 44.71 1.17 -30.15
C THR A 3 43.46 0.83 -29.32
N THR A 4 42.77 1.86 -28.84
CA THR A 4 41.41 1.84 -28.25
C THR A 4 40.29 1.76 -29.31
N LYS A 5 39.17 1.08 -29.01
CA LYS A 5 37.78 1.34 -29.49
C LYS A 5 36.81 0.27 -28.94
N ASN A 6 35.53 0.50 -28.59
CA ASN A 6 34.84 1.62 -27.92
C ASN A 6 33.40 1.15 -27.54
N THR A 7 33.15 0.77 -26.28
CA THR A 7 31.77 0.46 -25.80
C THR A 7 31.49 1.01 -24.39
N VAL A 8 32.12 2.12 -24.02
CA VAL A 8 31.65 2.96 -22.90
C VAL A 8 30.47 3.80 -23.38
N ILE A 9 29.25 3.45 -22.96
CA ILE A 9 28.04 4.25 -23.25
C ILE A 9 27.14 4.48 -22.00
N LYS A 10 26.78 3.48 -21.16
CA LYS A 10 25.84 3.63 -20.00
C LYS A 10 26.23 2.74 -18.78
N SER A 11 25.78 3.07 -17.56
CA SER A 11 26.35 2.63 -16.24
C SER A 11 25.28 2.29 -15.14
N PHE A 12 25.58 1.45 -14.10
CA PHE A 12 25.12 1.55 -12.65
C PHE A 12 25.46 0.35 -11.65
N LEU A 13 26.14 0.65 -10.52
CA LEU A 13 26.16 0.19 -9.06
C LEU A 13 25.88 -1.25 -8.41
N LEU A 14 26.73 -1.61 -7.38
CA LEU A 14 26.60 -2.43 -6.09
C LEU A 14 26.20 -3.96 -6.03
N GLY A 15 26.27 -4.79 -4.94
CA GLY A 15 26.74 -4.73 -3.49
C GLY A 15 26.47 -6.06 -2.65
N ALA A 16 27.08 -6.32 -1.44
CA ALA A 16 26.92 -7.58 -0.60
C ALA A 16 27.39 -7.56 0.92
N LEU A 17 27.07 -8.57 1.80
CA LEU A 17 27.45 -8.70 3.27
C LEU A 17 27.22 -10.13 3.96
N LEU A 18 27.44 -10.30 5.31
CA LEU A 18 27.00 -11.37 6.33
C LEU A 18 28.01 -12.54 6.71
N THR A 19 28.01 -13.38 7.81
CA THR A 19 27.20 -13.69 9.07
C THR A 19 27.96 -14.59 10.16
N THR A 20 27.36 -14.94 11.34
CA THR A 20 27.88 -15.80 12.50
C THR A 20 26.83 -16.89 12.97
N ALA A 21 26.94 -17.61 14.12
CA ALA A 21 25.94 -18.61 14.62
C ALA A 21 25.79 -18.84 16.18
N ASN A 22 24.56 -19.14 16.67
CA ASN A 22 24.06 -19.92 17.87
C ASN A 22 22.75 -19.36 18.53
N THR A 23 22.10 -20.10 19.48
CA THR A 23 20.62 -20.19 19.65
C THR A 23 20.03 -20.09 21.11
N TRP A 24 18.73 -20.48 21.28
CA TRP A 24 17.89 -20.85 22.48
C TRP A 24 16.59 -20.01 22.69
N THR A 25 15.50 -20.61 23.23
CA THR A 25 14.08 -20.14 23.09
C THR A 25 13.14 -20.41 24.29
N VAL A 26 11.97 -19.71 24.34
CA VAL A 26 10.86 -19.84 25.33
C VAL A 26 9.50 -19.58 24.63
N VAL A 27 8.36 -20.08 25.16
CA VAL A 27 6.99 -19.99 24.57
C VAL A 27 5.92 -19.65 25.63
N TYR A 28 4.85 -18.95 25.25
CA TYR A 28 3.68 -18.59 26.07
C TYR A 28 2.35 -19.10 25.47
N ALA A 29 1.28 -19.12 26.26
CA ALA A 29 -0.08 -19.50 25.83
C ALA A 29 -0.98 -18.29 25.58
N GLN A 30 -1.96 -18.46 24.68
CA GLN A 30 -2.75 -17.38 24.07
C GLN A 30 -3.71 -16.63 25.03
N ASP A 31 -3.51 -15.32 25.13
CA ASP A 31 -4.50 -14.33 25.57
C ASP A 31 -5.10 -13.68 24.31
N SER A 32 -6.40 -13.36 24.34
CA SER A 32 -7.15 -12.83 23.18
C SER A 32 -8.40 -12.09 23.63
N SER A 33 -8.21 -10.99 24.35
CA SER A 33 -9.25 -9.98 24.55
C SER A 33 -9.73 -9.41 23.20
N ALA A 34 -11.04 -9.35 22.99
CA ALA A 34 -11.64 -8.77 21.79
C ALA A 34 -11.59 -7.23 21.85
N ALA A 35 -10.41 -6.67 21.58
CA ALA A 35 -10.22 -5.24 21.42
C ALA A 35 -10.94 -4.73 20.15
N LEU A 36 -11.43 -3.49 20.18
CA LEU A 36 -11.89 -2.80 18.97
C LEU A 36 -10.68 -2.42 18.12
N GLU A 37 -10.68 -2.83 16.86
CA GLU A 37 -9.61 -2.50 15.91
C GLU A 37 -9.68 -1.01 15.53
N GLU A 38 -8.60 -0.27 15.80
CA GLU A 38 -8.49 1.15 15.50
C GLU A 38 -8.04 1.38 14.05
N ILE A 39 -8.99 1.78 13.20
CA ILE A 39 -8.71 2.12 11.80
C ILE A 39 -8.25 3.58 11.72
N ILE A 40 -6.92 3.77 11.64
CA ILE A 40 -6.29 5.06 11.36
C ILE A 40 -6.31 5.34 9.85
N VAL A 41 -6.82 6.51 9.48
CA VAL A 41 -6.84 7.00 8.09
C VAL A 41 -6.16 8.37 8.00
N THR A 42 -5.74 8.77 6.79
CA THR A 42 -5.05 10.06 6.55
C THR A 42 -5.93 11.05 5.77
N ALA A 43 -7.24 11.04 6.02
CA ALA A 43 -8.24 11.80 5.25
C ALA A 43 -8.00 13.33 5.26
N GLN A 44 -7.49 13.87 6.38
CA GLN A 44 -7.22 15.31 6.55
C GLN A 44 -5.73 15.68 6.43
N LYS A 45 -4.92 14.85 5.75
CA LYS A 45 -3.43 14.94 5.72
C LYS A 45 -2.78 14.79 7.12
N ARG A 46 -3.54 14.26 8.09
CA ARG A 46 -3.14 13.86 9.43
C ARG A 46 -3.72 12.47 9.69
N GLN A 47 -2.99 11.65 10.46
CA GLN A 47 -3.46 10.36 10.96
C GLN A 47 -4.55 10.58 12.02
N GLU A 48 -5.76 10.12 11.74
CA GLU A 48 -6.95 10.29 12.57
C GLU A 48 -7.80 8.99 12.57
N ASN A 49 -8.45 8.67 13.68
CA ASN A 49 -9.32 7.50 13.80
C ASN A 49 -10.62 7.71 13.03
N LEU A 50 -10.99 6.75 12.17
CA LEU A 50 -12.18 6.79 11.31
C LEU A 50 -13.46 7.12 12.09
N GLN A 51 -13.65 6.56 13.30
CA GLN A 51 -14.84 6.78 14.13
C GLN A 51 -14.95 8.20 14.69
N THR A 52 -13.87 8.97 14.70
CA THR A 52 -13.84 10.36 15.21
C THR A 52 -13.94 11.40 14.08
N LEU A 53 -13.94 10.98 12.81
CA LEU A 53 -14.03 11.89 11.67
C LEU A 53 -15.44 12.46 11.49
N GLY A 54 -15.54 13.79 11.42
CA GLY A 54 -16.77 14.52 11.08
C GLY A 54 -17.14 14.50 9.59
N ILE A 55 -16.63 13.53 8.81
CA ILE A 55 -16.84 13.40 7.37
C ILE A 55 -17.15 11.94 7.00
N SER A 56 -17.96 11.74 5.95
CA SER A 56 -18.19 10.40 5.43
C SER A 56 -16.95 9.87 4.71
N VAL A 57 -16.54 8.63 5.03
CA VAL A 57 -15.39 7.96 4.43
C VAL A 57 -15.84 6.58 3.95
N SER A 58 -15.53 6.25 2.70
CA SER A 58 -15.65 4.90 2.16
C SER A 58 -14.23 4.33 1.97
N ALA A 59 -13.95 3.22 2.65
CA ALA A 59 -12.70 2.49 2.54
C ALA A 59 -12.97 1.10 1.93
N PHE A 60 -12.06 0.65 1.09
CA PHE A 60 -12.10 -0.67 0.46
C PHE A 60 -10.73 -1.33 0.64
N ASP A 61 -10.70 -2.57 1.11
CA ASP A 61 -9.48 -3.38 1.17
C ASP A 61 -9.20 -4.08 -0.17
N GLY A 62 -8.02 -4.69 -0.29
CA GLY A 62 -7.57 -5.33 -1.53
C GLY A 62 -8.46 -6.49 -1.99
N ASP A 63 -8.96 -7.30 -1.06
CA ASP A 63 -9.80 -8.45 -1.37
C ASP A 63 -11.21 -8.03 -1.79
N THR A 64 -11.75 -6.97 -1.18
CA THR A 64 -12.97 -6.29 -1.62
C THR A 64 -12.82 -5.72 -3.03
N LEU A 65 -11.72 -5.03 -3.34
CA LEU A 65 -11.46 -4.51 -4.68
C LEU A 65 -11.37 -5.64 -5.72
N ASN A 66 -10.70 -6.76 -5.37
CA ASN A 66 -10.62 -7.96 -6.21
C ASN A 66 -12.01 -8.60 -6.43
N ALA A 67 -12.82 -8.72 -5.37
CA ALA A 67 -14.15 -9.34 -5.42
C ALA A 67 -15.19 -8.49 -6.17
N LEU A 68 -15.08 -7.17 -6.10
CA LEU A 68 -15.86 -6.22 -6.93
C LEU A 68 -15.39 -6.21 -8.39
N GLY A 69 -14.20 -6.75 -8.69
CA GLY A 69 -13.60 -6.78 -10.02
C GLY A 69 -13.24 -5.40 -10.59
N ALA A 70 -13.22 -4.36 -9.74
CA ALA A 70 -13.10 -2.97 -10.15
C ALA A 70 -11.69 -2.65 -10.65
N ARG A 71 -11.60 -2.10 -11.87
CA ARG A 71 -10.33 -1.86 -12.58
C ARG A 71 -9.98 -0.37 -12.69
N ASP A 72 -10.95 0.49 -12.42
CA ASP A 72 -10.83 1.95 -12.43
C ASP A 72 -11.71 2.59 -11.34
N ILE A 73 -11.39 3.81 -10.95
CA ILE A 73 -12.10 4.58 -9.92
C ILE A 73 -13.55 4.91 -10.32
N VAL A 74 -13.85 5.04 -11.62
CA VAL A 74 -15.23 5.22 -12.14
C VAL A 74 -16.09 3.97 -11.89
N GLU A 75 -15.48 2.81 -11.70
CA GLU A 75 -16.21 1.60 -11.29
C GLU A 75 -16.50 1.58 -9.79
N LEU A 76 -15.61 2.15 -8.97
CA LEU A 76 -15.79 2.27 -7.53
C LEU A 76 -16.91 3.26 -7.15
N SER A 77 -17.17 4.30 -7.95
CA SER A 77 -18.28 5.22 -7.69
C SER A 77 -19.67 4.57 -7.77
N LYS A 78 -19.78 3.37 -8.36
CA LYS A 78 -21.02 2.55 -8.34
C LYS A 78 -21.35 2.02 -6.94
N PHE A 79 -20.36 1.98 -6.04
CA PHE A 79 -20.45 1.43 -4.68
C PHE A 79 -20.34 2.49 -3.56
N VAL A 80 -20.02 3.75 -3.91
CA VAL A 80 -19.95 4.87 -2.96
C VAL A 80 -21.20 5.75 -3.09
N PRO A 81 -22.04 5.87 -2.03
CA PRO A 81 -23.23 6.70 -2.07
C PRO A 81 -22.93 8.16 -2.45
N ASN A 82 -23.75 8.72 -3.34
CA ASN A 82 -23.66 10.12 -3.79
C ASN A 82 -22.34 10.51 -4.49
N LEU A 83 -21.49 9.55 -4.88
CA LEU A 83 -20.28 9.82 -5.67
C LEU A 83 -20.58 9.74 -7.17
N GLN A 84 -20.18 10.77 -7.91
CA GLN A 84 -20.20 10.81 -9.38
C GLN A 84 -18.83 11.28 -9.86
N ILE A 85 -18.24 10.56 -10.82
CA ILE A 85 -16.93 10.86 -11.38
C ILE A 85 -17.12 11.18 -12.86
N GLY A 86 -16.71 12.39 -13.26
CA GLY A 86 -16.71 12.80 -14.66
C GLY A 86 -15.51 12.23 -15.40
N THR A 87 -15.74 11.45 -16.45
CA THR A 87 -14.71 11.07 -17.42
C THR A 87 -14.58 12.19 -18.45
N GLU A 88 -13.57 13.05 -18.31
CA GLU A 88 -13.24 14.01 -19.36
C GLU A 88 -12.71 13.27 -20.59
N SER A 89 -13.33 13.51 -21.76
CA SER A 89 -12.89 12.95 -23.03
C SER A 89 -11.76 13.81 -23.60
N SER A 90 -10.52 13.41 -23.33
CA SER A 90 -9.36 13.88 -24.10
C SER A 90 -9.46 13.40 -25.55
N ASP A 91 -9.39 14.33 -26.52
CA ASP A 91 -9.19 14.04 -27.95
C ASP A 91 -7.86 13.33 -28.23
#